data_AF-I7GB72-F1
#
_entry.id   AF-I7GB72-F1
#
_cell.length_a   1.000
_cell.length_b   1.000
_cell.length_c   1.000
_cell.angle_alpha   90.00
_cell.angle_beta   90.00
_cell.angle_gamma   90.00
#
_symmetry.space_group_name_H-M   'P 1'
#
loop_
_entity.id
_entity.type
_entity.pdbx_description
1 polymer ?
#
loop_
_entity_poly.entity_id
_entity_poly.type
_entity_poly.pdbx_seq_one_letter_code
_entity_poly.pdbx_strand_id
1 'polypeptide(L)'
;MGRRGIGTWVPWLCSGAVRNVTAVSKGGAMARPRDDSITEAVVDATRQLCGEIGYRNLTMEALAARAGTTKPAIRRRWPSLRHVVVDAMTRDNVSMAVPDTGSTRSDLIVLVEELRVSMGDVMLGRILPALVVDLSDDGDLRRRFLDSVWRPRRERADRILRRGVERGELRADLDFELAQDLLAATVIYRFLFAHADLDPALSEHIVDYVLRGIAAGPTESS
;
A
#
# COMPACT_ATOMS: atom_id res chain seq x y z
N MET A 1 22.73 42.90 -26.79
CA MET A 1 22.44 44.25 -26.26
C MET A 1 21.04 44.64 -26.71
N GLY A 2 20.08 45.04 -25.89
CA GLY A 2 20.00 45.12 -24.43
C GLY A 2 18.65 45.72 -24.01
N ARG A 3 18.23 45.37 -22.79
CA ARG A 3 17.37 46.13 -21.84
C ARG A 3 15.87 46.26 -22.23
N ARG A 4 14.95 45.67 -21.47
CA ARG A 4 14.42 46.02 -20.12
C ARG A 4 13.41 47.19 -20.14
N GLY A 5 12.18 46.89 -19.74
CA GLY A 5 11.14 47.78 -19.20
C GLY A 5 10.05 46.88 -18.58
N ILE A 6 9.97 46.71 -17.25
CA ILE A 6 9.24 47.56 -16.27
C ILE A 6 7.76 47.67 -16.72
N GLY A 7 6.73 47.20 -16.02
CA GLY A 7 6.51 47.09 -14.59
C GLY A 7 5.22 47.85 -14.26
N THR A 8 4.14 47.14 -13.94
CA THR A 8 2.88 47.72 -13.41
C THR A 8 2.33 46.71 -12.40
N TRP A 9 2.72 46.80 -11.13
CA TRP A 9 2.12 47.60 -10.05
C TRP A 9 0.65 47.30 -9.78
N VAL A 10 0.47 46.53 -8.72
CA VAL A 10 -0.73 46.39 -7.88
C VAL A 10 -0.93 47.68 -7.09
N PRO A 11 -2.15 48.23 -7.05
CA PRO A 11 -2.53 49.19 -6.02
C PRO A 11 -3.72 48.65 -5.21
N TRP A 12 -3.61 48.60 -3.88
CA TRP A 12 -4.63 49.02 -2.89
C TRP A 12 -4.07 48.70 -1.49
N LEU A 13 -3.41 49.71 -0.91
CA LEU A 13 -3.12 49.84 0.51
C LEU A 13 -4.08 50.90 1.06
N CYS A 14 -4.82 50.59 2.11
CA CYS A 14 -5.20 51.59 3.12
C CYS A 14 -5.19 50.95 4.50
N SER A 15 -4.37 51.56 5.35
CA SER A 15 -4.05 51.21 6.73
C SER A 15 -5.24 51.28 7.69
N GLY A 16 -5.20 50.38 8.68
CA GLY A 16 -5.09 50.78 10.08
C GLY A 16 -6.38 50.96 10.88
N ALA A 17 -6.61 50.04 11.83
CA ALA A 17 -7.00 50.38 13.20
C ALA A 17 -6.99 49.12 14.08
N VAL A 18 -6.10 49.12 15.07
CA VAL A 18 -6.12 48.17 16.19
C VAL A 18 -7.26 48.56 17.13
N ARG A 19 -8.16 47.63 17.44
CA ARG A 19 -9.00 47.65 18.66
C ARG A 19 -9.18 46.24 19.19
N ASN A 20 -8.79 46.06 20.45
CA ASN A 20 -9.18 44.91 21.27
C ASN A 20 -10.68 44.98 21.58
N VAL A 21 -11.40 43.89 21.35
CA VAL A 21 -12.71 43.62 21.95
C VAL A 21 -12.72 42.16 22.42
N THR A 22 -13.06 41.98 23.69
CA THR A 22 -13.26 40.72 24.41
C THR A 22 -14.49 39.95 23.91
N ALA A 23 -14.46 38.64 24.18
CA ALA A 23 -15.23 37.56 23.57
C ALA A 23 -16.77 37.62 23.64
N VAL A 24 -17.41 36.96 22.65
CA VAL A 24 -18.65 36.16 22.81
C VAL A 24 -18.54 34.90 21.96
N SER A 25 -18.85 33.74 22.56
CA SER A 25 -18.93 32.44 21.90
C SER A 25 -20.32 32.18 21.31
N LYS A 26 -20.40 31.43 20.21
CA LYS A 26 -21.40 30.37 20.00
C LYS A 26 -21.09 29.52 18.75
N GLY A 27 -20.67 28.28 19.01
CA GLY A 27 -21.24 27.08 18.37
C GLY A 27 -21.09 26.91 16.86
N GLY A 28 -19.87 26.85 16.34
CA GLY A 28 -19.61 26.08 15.14
C GLY A 28 -19.53 24.61 15.52
N ALA A 29 -20.53 23.80 15.15
CA ALA A 29 -20.44 22.36 15.26
C ALA A 29 -19.24 21.88 14.44
N MET A 30 -18.09 21.66 15.09
CA MET A 30 -17.04 20.82 14.55
C MET A 30 -17.71 19.51 14.20
N ALA A 31 -17.70 19.14 12.91
CA ALA A 31 -17.88 17.76 12.53
C ALA A 31 -16.91 16.96 13.39
N ARG A 32 -17.44 16.21 14.35
CA ARG A 32 -16.65 15.38 15.28
C ARG A 32 -15.71 14.57 14.39
N PRO A 33 -14.38 14.60 14.63
CA PRO A 33 -13.45 13.74 13.90
C PRO A 33 -14.07 12.35 13.88
N ARG A 34 -14.17 11.73 12.70
CA ARG A 34 -14.64 10.34 12.62
C ARG A 34 -13.89 9.58 13.71
N ASP A 35 -14.64 8.86 14.53
CA ASP A 35 -14.08 8.24 15.72
C ASP A 35 -13.11 7.13 15.28
N ASP A 36 -11.84 7.53 15.07
CA ASP A 36 -10.74 6.70 14.58
C ASP A 36 -10.48 5.55 15.55
N SER A 37 -10.82 5.74 16.84
CA SER A 37 -10.75 4.68 17.86
C SER A 37 -11.61 3.47 17.50
N ILE A 38 -12.82 3.67 16.95
CA ILE A 38 -13.67 2.58 16.49
C ILE A 38 -13.07 1.93 15.24
N THR A 39 -12.48 2.74 14.35
CA THR A 39 -11.85 2.23 13.14
C THR A 39 -10.69 1.30 13.49
N GLU A 40 -9.79 1.75 14.35
CA GLU A 40 -8.64 0.99 14.85
C GLU A 40 -9.08 -0.27 15.60
N ALA A 41 -10.03 -0.14 16.54
CA ALA A 41 -10.53 -1.27 17.32
C ALA A 41 -11.14 -2.37 16.44
N VAL A 42 -11.90 -1.98 15.40
CA VAL A 42 -12.50 -2.94 14.46
C VAL A 42 -11.44 -3.58 13.57
N VAL A 43 -10.45 -2.82 13.09
CA VAL A 43 -9.34 -3.38 12.32
C VAL A 43 -8.52 -4.37 13.16
N ASP A 44 -8.19 -4.04 14.41
CA ASP A 44 -7.47 -4.92 15.32
C ASP A 44 -8.25 -6.20 15.62
N ALA A 45 -9.53 -6.05 15.95
CA ALA A 45 -10.44 -7.17 16.18
C ALA A 45 -10.51 -8.09 14.95
N THR A 46 -10.49 -7.52 13.75
CA THR A 46 -10.50 -8.29 12.49
C THR A 46 -9.25 -9.14 12.36
N ARG A 47 -8.06 -8.58 12.58
CA ARG A 47 -6.79 -9.34 12.48
C ARG A 47 -6.73 -10.47 13.50
N GLN A 48 -7.10 -10.18 14.76
CA GLN A 48 -7.14 -11.18 15.83
C GLN A 48 -8.10 -12.33 15.50
N LEU A 49 -9.35 -12.01 15.15
CA LEU A 49 -10.34 -13.03 14.82
C LEU A 49 -9.95 -13.82 13.56
N CYS A 50 -9.39 -13.18 12.54
CA CYS A 50 -8.87 -13.89 11.37
C CYS A 50 -7.76 -14.89 11.74
N GLY A 51 -6.91 -14.57 12.73
CA GLY A 51 -5.91 -15.50 13.25
C GLY A 51 -6.52 -16.67 14.03
N GLU A 52 -7.49 -16.38 14.89
CA GLU A 52 -8.13 -17.33 15.80
C GLU A 52 -9.09 -18.29 15.09
N ILE A 53 -10.04 -17.75 14.32
CA ILE A 53 -11.18 -18.50 13.76
C ILE A 53 -11.14 -18.57 12.23
N GLY A 54 -10.26 -17.81 11.57
CA GLY A 54 -10.12 -17.79 10.11
C GLY A 54 -11.18 -16.95 9.40
N TYR A 55 -10.90 -16.60 8.14
CA TYR A 55 -11.74 -15.72 7.31
C TYR A 55 -13.18 -16.21 7.16
N ARG A 56 -13.37 -17.51 6.86
CA ARG A 56 -14.68 -18.09 6.55
C ARG A 56 -15.66 -18.09 7.73
N ASN A 57 -15.14 -18.07 8.96
CA ASN A 57 -15.94 -18.08 10.19
C ASN A 57 -16.17 -16.68 10.75
N LEU A 58 -15.59 -15.64 10.12
CA LEU A 58 -15.72 -14.27 10.59
C LEU A 58 -17.17 -13.79 10.41
N THR A 59 -17.70 -13.10 11.42
CA THR A 59 -19.06 -12.54 11.40
C THR A 59 -19.05 -11.10 11.91
N MET A 60 -20.05 -10.31 11.49
CA MET A 60 -20.22 -8.93 11.99
C MET A 60 -20.53 -8.91 13.49
N GLU A 61 -21.21 -9.95 13.98
CA GLU A 61 -21.52 -10.23 15.38
C GLU A 61 -20.24 -10.37 16.21
N ALA A 62 -19.38 -11.32 15.83
CA ALA A 62 -18.13 -11.59 16.53
C ALA A 62 -17.20 -10.36 16.51
N LEU A 63 -17.15 -9.68 15.36
CA LEU A 63 -16.35 -8.48 15.19
C LEU A 63 -16.82 -7.33 16.08
N ALA A 64 -18.12 -7.06 16.12
CA ALA A 64 -18.70 -6.04 16.98
C ALA A 64 -18.43 -6.34 18.47
N ALA A 65 -18.62 -7.59 18.89
CA ALA A 65 -18.34 -8.03 20.24
C ALA A 65 -16.85 -7.84 20.61
N ARG A 66 -15.93 -8.27 19.74
CA ARG A 66 -14.48 -8.16 19.99
C ARG A 66 -13.99 -6.70 20.02
N ALA A 67 -14.51 -5.86 19.12
CA ALA A 67 -14.13 -4.45 19.02
C ALA A 67 -14.84 -3.56 20.05
N GLY A 68 -15.69 -4.11 20.93
CA GLY A 68 -16.43 -3.33 21.92
C GLY A 68 -17.42 -2.34 21.29
N THR A 69 -18.00 -2.68 20.14
CA THR A 69 -18.90 -1.81 19.37
C THR A 69 -20.17 -2.53 18.93
N THR A 70 -20.96 -1.91 18.06
CA THR A 70 -22.22 -2.47 17.55
C THR A 70 -22.17 -2.70 16.04
N LYS A 71 -22.88 -3.70 15.51
CA LYS A 71 -22.96 -3.95 14.05
C LYS A 71 -23.40 -2.71 13.26
N PRO A 72 -24.39 -1.90 13.71
CA PRO A 72 -24.74 -0.66 13.02
C PRO A 72 -23.59 0.34 12.98
N ALA A 73 -22.74 0.41 14.02
CA ALA A 73 -21.56 1.28 14.01
C ALA A 73 -20.49 0.86 13.00
N ILE A 74 -20.32 -0.46 12.79
CA ILE A 74 -19.45 -1.02 11.76
C ILE A 74 -20.05 -0.77 10.37
N ARG A 75 -21.32 -1.13 10.15
CA ARG A 75 -21.99 -0.97 8.84
C ARG A 75 -22.08 0.47 8.33
N ARG A 76 -22.06 1.46 9.24
CA ARG A 76 -21.97 2.88 8.85
C ARG A 76 -20.65 3.27 8.19
N ARG A 77 -19.57 2.50 8.46
CA ARG A 77 -18.22 2.76 7.95
C ARG A 77 -17.85 1.82 6.80
N TRP A 78 -18.25 0.55 6.91
CA TRP A 78 -17.95 -0.47 5.91
C TRP A 78 -19.23 -1.06 5.31
N PRO A 79 -19.36 -1.11 3.97
CA PRO A 79 -20.51 -1.69 3.30
C PRO A 79 -20.70 -3.19 3.61
N SER A 80 -19.61 -3.92 3.82
CA SER A 80 -19.65 -5.35 4.13
C SER A 80 -18.49 -5.78 5.03
N LEU A 81 -18.56 -7.01 5.54
CA LEU A 81 -17.50 -7.60 6.37
C LEU A 81 -16.18 -7.68 5.58
N ARG A 82 -16.28 -7.94 4.28
CA ARG A 82 -15.12 -8.06 3.38
C ARG A 82 -14.39 -6.72 3.23
N HIS A 83 -15.12 -5.60 3.24
CA HIS A 83 -14.53 -4.26 3.24
C HIS A 83 -13.75 -3.99 4.53
N VAL A 84 -14.21 -4.49 5.67
CA VAL A 84 -13.44 -4.41 6.93
C VAL A 84 -12.13 -5.19 6.79
N VAL A 85 -12.18 -6.39 6.20
CA VAL A 85 -10.99 -7.23 5.99
C VAL A 85 -9.98 -6.56 5.06
N VAL A 86 -10.43 -5.93 3.98
CA VAL A 86 -9.56 -5.13 3.10
C VAL A 86 -8.90 -3.99 3.85
N ASP A 87 -9.65 -3.21 4.65
CA ASP A 87 -9.04 -2.14 5.44
C ASP A 87 -8.10 -2.70 6.53
N ALA A 88 -8.37 -3.89 7.09
CA ALA A 88 -7.46 -4.52 8.04
C ALA A 88 -6.12 -4.96 7.42
N MET A 89 -6.09 -5.22 6.09
CA MET A 89 -4.86 -5.48 5.33
C MET A 89 -4.02 -4.22 5.13
N THR A 90 -4.57 -3.01 5.28
CA THR A 90 -3.82 -1.77 5.06
C THR A 90 -3.00 -1.35 6.27
N ARG A 91 -3.17 -2.00 7.43
CA ARG A 91 -2.51 -1.57 8.68
C ARG A 91 -0.98 -1.62 8.60
N ASP A 92 -0.43 -2.59 7.88
CA ASP A 92 1.01 -2.73 7.74
C ASP A 92 1.59 -1.79 6.67
N ASN A 93 0.73 -1.11 5.91
CA ASN A 93 1.16 -0.11 4.95
C ASN A 93 1.79 1.13 5.62
N VAL A 94 1.61 1.30 6.94
CA VAL A 94 2.09 2.47 7.69
C VAL A 94 3.62 2.56 7.73
N SER A 95 4.36 1.47 7.51
CA SER A 95 5.84 1.43 7.50
C SER A 95 6.46 1.36 6.10
N MET A 96 5.74 1.76 5.05
CA MET A 96 6.16 1.64 3.64
C MET A 96 7.18 2.70 3.17
N ALA A 97 8.26 2.87 3.93
CA ALA A 97 9.41 3.66 3.46
C ALA A 97 9.93 3.06 2.14
N VAL A 98 10.42 3.92 1.25
CA VAL A 98 11.07 3.48 0.01
C VAL A 98 12.54 3.29 0.34
N PRO A 99 13.10 2.08 0.20
CA PRO A 99 14.53 1.87 0.35
C PRO A 99 15.32 2.83 -0.54
N ASP A 100 16.45 3.35 -0.06
CA ASP A 100 17.38 4.16 -0.88
C ASP A 100 18.82 3.85 -0.49
N THR A 101 19.29 2.66 -0.85
CA THR A 101 20.65 2.23 -0.53
C THR A 101 21.68 2.72 -1.55
N GLY A 102 21.27 3.49 -2.56
CA GLY A 102 22.13 3.86 -3.69
C GLY A 102 22.33 2.74 -4.72
N SER A 103 21.62 1.60 -4.62
CA SER A 103 21.71 0.49 -5.58
C SER A 103 20.32 -0.07 -5.86
N THR A 104 19.93 -0.11 -7.14
CA THR A 104 18.62 -0.63 -7.54
C THR A 104 18.46 -2.11 -7.20
N ARG A 105 19.52 -2.92 -7.34
CA ARG A 105 19.50 -4.33 -6.94
C ARG A 105 19.15 -4.46 -5.45
N SER A 106 19.88 -3.77 -4.58
CA SER A 106 19.66 -3.82 -3.14
C SER A 106 18.27 -3.33 -2.74
N ASP A 107 17.81 -2.23 -3.33
CA ASP A 107 16.48 -1.68 -3.07
C ASP A 107 15.36 -2.67 -3.48
N LEU A 108 15.50 -3.34 -4.63
CA LEU A 108 14.55 -4.36 -5.10
C LEU A 108 14.56 -5.62 -4.22
N ILE A 109 15.73 -6.04 -3.72
CA ILE A 109 15.83 -7.17 -2.79
C ILE A 109 15.03 -6.90 -1.53
N VAL A 110 15.12 -5.69 -0.97
CA VAL A 110 14.32 -5.30 0.20
C VAL A 110 12.83 -5.43 -0.08
N LEU A 111 12.35 -4.97 -1.24
CA LEU A 111 10.93 -5.09 -1.60
C LEU A 111 10.47 -6.54 -1.75
N VAL A 112 11.25 -7.38 -2.44
CA VAL A 112 10.89 -8.79 -2.63
C VAL A 112 10.94 -9.54 -1.29
N GLU A 113 11.89 -9.20 -0.43
CA GLU A 113 12.02 -9.79 0.90
C GLU A 113 10.87 -9.40 1.82
N GLU A 114 10.45 -8.14 1.82
CA GLU A 114 9.25 -7.69 2.54
C GLU A 114 8.01 -8.44 2.07
N LEU A 115 7.85 -8.66 0.75
CA LEU A 115 6.77 -9.47 0.21
C LEU A 115 6.86 -10.92 0.70
N ARG A 116 8.05 -11.54 0.63
CA ARG A 116 8.30 -12.92 1.09
C ARG A 116 7.94 -13.09 2.56
N VAL A 117 8.43 -12.20 3.43
CA VAL A 117 8.14 -12.21 4.87
C VAL A 117 6.65 -12.01 5.13
N SER A 118 5.99 -11.15 4.35
CA SER A 118 4.55 -10.89 4.51
C SER A 118 3.67 -12.10 4.23
N MET A 119 4.17 -13.11 3.51
CA MET A 119 3.44 -14.38 3.32
C MET A 119 3.32 -15.18 4.63
N GLY A 120 4.12 -14.87 5.66
CA GLY A 120 3.97 -15.40 7.01
C GLY A 120 2.93 -14.65 7.86
N ASP A 121 2.47 -13.47 7.44
CA ASP A 121 1.43 -12.72 8.15
C ASP A 121 0.04 -13.34 7.94
N VAL A 122 -0.81 -13.25 8.95
CA VAL A 122 -2.17 -13.80 8.90
C VAL A 122 -2.96 -13.20 7.74
N MET A 123 -2.93 -11.88 7.56
CA MET A 123 -3.77 -11.21 6.57
C MET A 123 -3.31 -11.53 5.15
N LEU A 124 -2.03 -11.39 4.85
CA LEU A 124 -1.53 -11.61 3.49
C LEU A 124 -1.31 -13.09 3.16
N GLY A 125 -0.79 -13.89 4.09
CA GLY A 125 -0.58 -15.31 3.88
C GLY A 125 -1.89 -16.10 3.89
N ARG A 126 -2.67 -15.97 4.97
CA ARG A 126 -3.83 -16.87 5.18
C ARG A 126 -5.13 -16.34 4.59
N ILE A 127 -5.36 -15.03 4.68
CA ILE A 127 -6.67 -14.44 4.33
C ILE A 127 -6.74 -14.05 2.86
N LEU A 128 -5.68 -13.48 2.29
CA LEU A 128 -5.68 -13.03 0.89
C LEU A 128 -6.08 -14.12 -0.11
N PRO A 129 -5.55 -15.37 -0.06
CA PRO A 129 -5.96 -16.40 -1.01
C PRO A 129 -7.47 -16.70 -0.98
N ALA A 130 -8.09 -16.65 0.20
CA ALA A 130 -9.53 -16.82 0.35
C ALA A 130 -10.32 -15.60 -0.15
N LEU A 131 -9.80 -14.40 0.09
CA LEU A 131 -10.40 -13.13 -0.34
C LEU A 131 -10.41 -12.97 -1.87
N VAL A 132 -9.45 -13.54 -2.60
CA VAL A 132 -9.35 -13.41 -4.07
C VAL A 132 -10.64 -13.83 -4.78
N VAL A 133 -11.32 -14.87 -4.30
CA VAL A 133 -12.63 -15.29 -4.84
C VAL A 133 -13.68 -14.19 -4.67
N ASP A 134 -13.66 -13.48 -3.55
CA ASP A 134 -14.63 -12.41 -3.33
C ASP A 134 -14.30 -11.15 -4.14
N LEU A 135 -13.01 -10.92 -4.43
CA LEU A 135 -12.58 -9.84 -5.32
C LEU A 135 -13.02 -10.12 -6.77
N SER A 136 -13.14 -11.37 -7.21
CA SER A 136 -13.67 -11.65 -8.56
C SER A 136 -15.15 -11.29 -8.67
N ASP A 137 -15.91 -11.56 -7.61
CA ASP A 137 -17.37 -11.46 -7.61
C ASP A 137 -17.87 -10.04 -7.27
N ASP A 138 -17.08 -9.24 -6.54
CA ASP A 138 -17.42 -7.88 -6.12
C ASP A 138 -16.45 -6.85 -6.71
N GLY A 139 -16.91 -6.12 -7.73
CA GLY A 139 -16.13 -5.09 -8.41
C GLY A 139 -15.77 -3.88 -7.54
N ASP A 140 -16.57 -3.54 -6.53
CA ASP A 140 -16.28 -2.44 -5.62
C ASP A 140 -15.20 -2.83 -4.61
N LEU A 141 -15.36 -4.02 -4.02
CA LEU A 141 -14.36 -4.60 -3.13
C LEU A 141 -13.00 -4.74 -3.83
N ARG A 142 -12.99 -5.20 -5.10
CA ARG A 142 -11.76 -5.29 -5.90
C ARG A 142 -11.09 -3.95 -6.11
N ARG A 143 -11.85 -2.92 -6.50
CA ARG A 143 -11.29 -1.56 -6.63
C ARG A 143 -10.69 -1.10 -5.32
N ARG A 144 -11.42 -1.26 -4.21
CA ARG A 144 -10.96 -0.85 -2.90
C ARG A 144 -9.65 -1.55 -2.52
N PHE A 145 -9.56 -2.87 -2.72
CA PHE A 145 -8.34 -3.64 -2.48
C PHE A 145 -7.17 -3.16 -3.35
N LEU A 146 -7.41 -2.95 -4.65
CA LEU A 146 -6.38 -2.47 -5.56
C LEU A 146 -5.88 -1.08 -5.17
N ASP A 147 -6.78 -0.20 -4.72
CA ASP A 147 -6.43 1.16 -4.32
C ASP A 147 -5.69 1.22 -2.99
N SER A 148 -6.16 0.47 -1.98
CA SER A 148 -5.68 0.62 -0.61
C SER A 148 -4.57 -0.34 -0.21
N VAL A 149 -4.50 -1.52 -0.84
CA VAL A 149 -3.52 -2.57 -0.52
C VAL A 149 -2.49 -2.70 -1.65
N TRP A 150 -2.93 -2.80 -2.90
CA TRP A 150 -2.04 -3.12 -4.02
C TRP A 150 -1.22 -1.93 -4.52
N ARG A 151 -1.88 -0.83 -4.88
CA ARG A 151 -1.27 0.37 -5.48
C ARG A 151 -0.13 0.95 -4.64
N PRO A 152 -0.24 1.11 -3.30
CA PRO A 152 0.85 1.68 -2.53
C PRO A 152 2.14 0.85 -2.56
N ARG A 153 2.03 -0.48 -2.68
CA ARG A 153 3.20 -1.38 -2.84
C ARG A 153 3.85 -1.18 -4.21
N ARG A 154 3.05 -1.08 -5.27
CA ARG A 154 3.54 -0.83 -6.64
C ARG A 154 4.21 0.53 -6.78
N GLU A 155 3.67 1.56 -6.15
CA GLU A 155 4.27 2.91 -6.17
C GLU A 155 5.67 2.95 -5.54
N ARG A 156 5.97 2.09 -4.55
CA ARG A 156 7.33 1.98 -4.00
C ARG A 156 8.30 1.37 -5.02
N ALA A 157 7.87 0.31 -5.68
CA ALA A 157 8.67 -0.35 -6.71
C ALA A 157 8.89 0.57 -7.91
N ASP A 158 7.87 1.31 -8.35
CA ASP A 158 7.96 2.32 -9.41
C ASP A 158 9.03 3.37 -9.09
N ARG A 159 9.07 3.90 -7.86
CA ARG A 159 10.11 4.86 -7.44
C ARG A 159 11.52 4.27 -7.46
N ILE A 160 11.67 3.00 -7.09
CA ILE A 160 12.97 2.30 -7.17
C ILE A 160 13.41 2.13 -8.62
N LEU A 161 12.51 1.67 -9.49
CA LEU A 161 12.80 1.46 -10.92
C LEU A 161 13.13 2.78 -11.64
N ARG A 162 12.39 3.86 -11.36
CA ARG A 162 12.69 5.20 -11.90
C ARG A 162 14.09 5.66 -11.53
N ARG A 163 14.47 5.56 -10.24
CA ARG A 163 15.82 5.91 -9.81
C ARG A 163 16.88 5.03 -10.46
N GLY A 164 16.60 3.75 -10.67
CA GLY A 164 17.51 2.86 -11.42
C GLY A 164 17.75 3.31 -12.85
N VAL A 165 16.71 3.81 -13.54
CA VAL A 165 16.86 4.41 -14.87
C VAL A 165 17.66 5.72 -14.79
N GLU A 166 17.36 6.60 -13.84
CA GLU A 166 18.08 7.87 -13.63
C GLU A 166 19.58 7.66 -13.34
N ARG A 167 19.91 6.59 -12.61
CA ARG A 167 21.29 6.16 -12.32
C ARG A 167 21.99 5.47 -13.50
N GLY A 168 21.27 5.16 -14.58
CA GLY A 168 21.79 4.38 -15.70
C GLY A 168 22.00 2.89 -15.40
N GLU A 169 21.45 2.40 -14.29
CA GLU A 169 21.50 0.98 -13.90
C GLU A 169 20.45 0.14 -14.64
N LEU A 170 19.38 0.78 -15.12
CA LEU A 170 18.28 0.16 -15.86
C LEU A 170 18.07 0.84 -17.22
N ARG A 171 17.59 0.06 -18.21
CA ARG A 171 17.18 0.59 -19.52
C ARG A 171 15.92 1.45 -19.40
N ALA A 172 15.85 2.55 -20.16
CA ALA A 172 14.77 3.54 -20.05
C ALA A 172 13.43 3.09 -20.65
N ASP A 173 13.44 2.05 -21.48
CA ASP A 173 12.29 1.47 -22.17
C ASP A 173 11.72 0.23 -21.45
N LEU A 174 12.03 0.05 -20.17
CA LEU A 174 11.41 -0.99 -19.35
C LEU A 174 9.91 -0.76 -19.19
N ASP A 175 9.15 -1.84 -19.32
CA ASP A 175 7.80 -1.93 -18.77
C ASP A 175 7.90 -2.17 -17.26
N PHE A 176 7.71 -1.10 -16.48
CA PHE A 176 7.79 -1.18 -15.02
C PHE A 176 6.67 -2.04 -14.41
N GLU A 177 5.50 -2.08 -15.01
CA GLU A 177 4.40 -2.90 -14.48
C GLU A 177 4.74 -4.38 -14.63
N LEU A 178 5.21 -4.78 -15.82
CA LEU A 178 5.65 -6.14 -16.06
C LEU A 178 6.86 -6.53 -15.19
N ALA A 179 7.83 -5.63 -15.04
CA ALA A 179 8.99 -5.88 -14.17
C ALA A 179 8.57 -6.14 -12.72
N GLN A 180 7.62 -5.35 -12.20
CA GLN A 180 7.06 -5.54 -10.86
C GLN A 180 6.27 -6.85 -10.74
N ASP A 181 5.51 -7.25 -11.77
CA ASP A 181 4.82 -8.53 -11.78
C ASP A 181 5.80 -9.70 -11.72
N LEU A 182 6.88 -9.66 -12.50
CA LEU A 182 7.92 -10.70 -12.50
C LEU A 182 8.60 -10.84 -11.13
N LEU A 183 8.88 -9.72 -10.46
CA LEU A 183 9.47 -9.70 -9.12
C LEU A 183 8.54 -10.35 -8.07
N ALA A 184 7.24 -10.09 -8.14
CA ALA A 184 6.28 -10.62 -7.17
C ALA A 184 5.83 -12.05 -7.48
N ALA A 185 5.71 -12.41 -8.76
CA ALA A 185 5.03 -13.64 -9.22
C ALA A 185 5.64 -14.90 -8.63
N THR A 186 6.97 -15.00 -8.55
CA THR A 186 7.63 -16.21 -8.03
C THR A 186 7.30 -16.46 -6.55
N VAL A 187 7.29 -15.40 -5.73
CA VAL A 187 6.92 -15.49 -4.30
C VAL A 187 5.48 -15.95 -4.17
N ILE A 188 4.57 -15.30 -4.89
CA ILE A 188 3.13 -15.62 -4.85
C ILE A 188 2.85 -17.04 -5.37
N TYR A 189 3.50 -17.45 -6.47
CA TYR A 189 3.31 -18.77 -7.07
C TYR A 189 3.81 -19.90 -6.14
N ARG A 190 4.99 -19.76 -5.54
CA ARG A 190 5.48 -20.72 -4.54
C ARG A 190 4.59 -20.76 -3.31
N PHE A 191 4.16 -19.60 -2.83
CA PHE A 191 3.29 -19.49 -1.68
C PHE A 191 1.93 -20.19 -1.90
N LEU A 192 1.25 -19.89 -3.00
CA LEU A 192 -0.09 -20.40 -3.28
C LEU A 192 -0.12 -21.92 -3.47
N PHE A 193 0.89 -22.47 -4.14
CA PHE A 193 0.92 -23.91 -4.45
C PHE A 193 1.74 -24.73 -3.46
N ALA A 194 2.47 -24.08 -2.55
CA ALA A 194 3.38 -24.72 -1.59
C ALA A 194 4.30 -25.78 -2.23
N HIS A 195 4.67 -25.57 -3.51
CA HIS A 195 5.42 -26.56 -4.30
C HIS A 195 6.94 -26.46 -4.11
N ALA A 196 7.40 -25.37 -3.48
CA ALA A 196 8.79 -25.10 -3.15
C ALA A 196 8.88 -24.08 -2.00
N ASP A 197 10.02 -24.07 -1.30
CA ASP A 197 10.23 -23.21 -0.14
C ASP A 197 10.36 -21.72 -0.50
N LEU A 198 9.97 -20.88 0.46
CA LEU A 198 10.25 -19.44 0.48
C LEU A 198 11.51 -19.16 1.30
N ASP A 199 12.64 -19.77 0.92
CA ASP A 199 13.90 -19.62 1.62
C ASP A 199 14.43 -18.17 1.59
N PRO A 200 15.31 -17.76 2.52
CA PRO A 200 15.82 -16.39 2.58
C PRO A 200 16.65 -15.93 1.36
N ALA A 201 17.22 -16.86 0.59
CA ALA A 201 18.00 -16.52 -0.61
C ALA A 201 17.12 -16.27 -1.84
N LEU A 202 15.84 -16.66 -1.79
CA LEU A 202 14.89 -16.53 -2.89
C LEU A 202 14.77 -15.08 -3.40
N SER A 203 14.75 -14.11 -2.50
CA SER A 203 14.59 -12.69 -2.84
C SER A 203 15.75 -12.19 -3.70
N GLU A 204 16.98 -12.58 -3.38
CA GLU A 204 18.16 -12.25 -4.17
C GLU A 204 18.12 -12.92 -5.55
N HIS A 205 17.80 -14.21 -5.60
CA HIS A 205 17.73 -14.95 -6.86
C HIS A 205 16.70 -14.35 -7.82
N ILE A 206 15.50 -14.02 -7.32
CA ILE A 206 14.44 -13.40 -8.15
C ILE A 206 14.95 -12.09 -8.75
N VAL A 207 15.54 -11.21 -7.95
CA VAL A 207 16.05 -9.92 -8.42
C VAL A 207 17.17 -10.12 -9.43
N ASP A 208 18.11 -11.04 -9.18
CA ASP A 208 19.21 -11.32 -10.10
C ASP A 208 18.71 -11.87 -11.44
N TYR A 209 17.74 -12.78 -11.44
CA TYR A 209 17.14 -13.30 -12.67
C TYR A 209 16.39 -12.23 -13.45
N VAL A 210 15.65 -11.35 -12.77
CA VAL A 210 14.91 -10.26 -13.44
C VAL A 210 15.89 -9.23 -14.03
N LEU A 211 16.94 -8.86 -13.31
CA LEU A 211 17.91 -7.84 -13.76
C LEU A 211 18.82 -8.36 -14.89
N ARG A 212 19.22 -9.63 -14.86
CA ARG A 212 20.12 -10.21 -15.87
C ARG A 212 19.37 -10.82 -17.06
N GLY A 213 18.11 -11.21 -16.87
CA GLY A 213 17.42 -12.10 -17.78
C GLY A 213 17.93 -13.55 -17.68
N ILE A 214 17.16 -14.50 -18.24
CA ILE A 214 17.45 -15.94 -18.17
C ILE A 214 18.18 -16.49 -19.40
N ALA A 215 18.34 -15.68 -20.46
CA ALA A 215 19.05 -16.09 -21.65
C ALA A 215 20.56 -16.03 -21.42
N ALA A 216 21.30 -17.02 -21.92
CA ALA A 216 22.72 -16.82 -22.17
C ALA A 216 22.85 -15.67 -23.18
N GLY A 217 23.74 -14.71 -22.92
CA GLY A 217 24.02 -13.63 -23.87
C GLY A 217 24.37 -14.22 -25.24
N PRO A 218 24.20 -13.46 -26.34
CA PRO A 218 24.59 -13.92 -27.66
C PRO A 218 26.01 -14.45 -27.60
N THR A 219 26.21 -15.71 -27.96
CA THR A 219 27.54 -16.25 -28.17
C THR A 219 28.05 -15.58 -29.44
N GLU A 220 28.68 -14.41 -29.30
CA GLU A 220 29.42 -13.77 -30.39
C GLU A 220 30.52 -14.75 -30.80
N SER A 221 30.19 -15.57 -31.78
CA SER A 221 31.11 -16.48 -32.45
C SER A 221 31.90 -15.62 -33.43
N SER A 222 33.13 -15.27 -33.06
CA SER A 222 34.13 -14.77 -34.01
C SER A 222 34.61 -15.89 -34.93
#